data_AF-A0A1Y3MUI7-F1
#
_entry.id   AF-A0A1Y3MUI7-F1
#
_cell.length_a   1.000
_cell.length_b   1.000
_cell.length_c   1.000
_cell.angle_alpha   90.00
_cell.angle_beta   90.00
_cell.angle_gamma   90.00
#
_symmetry.space_group_name_H-M   'P 1'
#
loop_
_entity.id
_entity.type
_entity.pdbx_description
1 polymer ?
#
loop_
_entity_poly.entity_id
_entity_poly.type
_entity_poly.pdbx_seq_one_letter_code
_entity_poly.pdbx_strand_id
1 'polypeptide(L)'
;MKTFEKKDFIYTSCYCEENVYKLCEKLHRRFFIPLSRIYAVFISNEDKQDYHVIALVKGEEGQPNVIFDFDSTLPFPCEFNAYIINAIYPKHFARIIQQQQE
;
A
#
# COMPACT_ATOMS: atom_id res chain seq x y z
N MET A 1 -17.96 4.27 6.24
CA MET A 1 -16.68 4.46 5.53
C MET A 1 -16.97 4.45 4.04
N LYS A 2 -16.36 5.34 3.24
CA LYS A 2 -16.44 5.21 1.78
C LYS A 2 -15.71 3.92 1.39
N THR A 3 -16.43 3.01 0.74
CA THR A 3 -15.84 1.79 0.19
C THR A 3 -15.19 2.15 -1.13
N PHE A 4 -13.93 1.76 -1.33
CA PHE A 4 -13.24 1.87 -2.60
C PHE A 4 -13.16 0.48 -3.21
N GLU A 5 -13.35 0.35 -4.52
CA GLU A 5 -13.12 -0.91 -5.23
C GLU A 5 -12.03 -0.71 -6.28
N LYS A 6 -11.22 -1.74 -6.57
CA LYS A 6 -10.15 -1.64 -7.58
C LYS A 6 -10.69 -1.17 -8.94
N LYS A 7 -11.89 -1.63 -9.32
CA LYS A 7 -12.57 -1.28 -10.58
C LYS A 7 -12.87 0.22 -10.72
N ASP A 8 -12.84 0.98 -9.63
CA ASP A 8 -13.02 2.42 -9.67
C ASP A 8 -11.79 3.14 -10.22
N PHE A 9 -10.64 2.48 -10.35
CA PHE A 9 -9.38 3.13 -10.72
C PHE A 9 -8.82 2.55 -12.01
N ILE A 10 -7.98 3.36 -12.68
CA ILE A 10 -7.23 2.93 -13.85
C ILE A 10 -6.11 2.03 -13.35
N TYR A 11 -5.94 0.88 -14.00
CA TYR A 11 -4.89 -0.07 -13.71
C TYR A 11 -4.29 -0.62 -14.99
N THR A 12 -2.97 -0.59 -15.07
CA THR A 12 -2.17 -1.24 -16.11
C THR A 12 -1.08 -2.08 -15.42
N SER A 13 -1.03 -3.37 -15.72
CA SER A 13 -0.04 -4.27 -15.11
C SER A 13 1.39 -3.83 -15.45
N CYS A 14 2.31 -3.93 -14.48
CA CYS A 14 3.71 -3.49 -14.57
C CYS A 14 3.95 -1.97 -14.72
N TYR A 15 2.93 -1.13 -14.50
CA TYR A 15 3.05 0.34 -14.44
C TYR A 15 2.55 0.86 -13.08
N CYS A 16 3.06 0.28 -11.99
CA CYS A 16 2.63 0.55 -10.62
C CYS A 16 2.76 2.03 -10.22
N GLU A 17 3.80 2.71 -10.71
CA GLU A 17 4.07 4.13 -10.54
C GLU A 17 2.99 5.01 -11.17
N GLU A 18 2.53 4.68 -12.38
CA GLU A 18 1.44 5.41 -13.04
C GLU A 18 0.09 5.12 -12.39
N ASN A 19 -0.15 3.86 -12.00
CA ASN A 19 -1.38 3.45 -11.31
C ASN A 19 -1.50 4.20 -9.96
N VAL A 20 -0.43 4.26 -9.18
CA VAL A 20 -0.38 5.00 -7.91
C VAL A 20 -0.50 6.49 -8.14
N TYR A 21 0.16 7.06 -9.15
CA TYR A 21 0.01 8.48 -9.50
C TYR A 21 -1.47 8.84 -9.78
N LYS A 22 -2.15 8.05 -10.61
CA LYS A 22 -3.58 8.27 -10.95
C LYS A 22 -4.51 8.03 -9.76
N LEU A 23 -4.19 7.05 -8.92
CA LEU A 23 -4.89 6.84 -7.65
C LEU A 23 -4.77 8.07 -6.75
N CYS A 24 -3.57 8.59 -6.51
CA CYS A 24 -3.34 9.78 -5.68
C CYS A 24 -4.10 10.99 -6.24
N GLU A 25 -4.05 11.22 -7.55
CA GLU A 25 -4.82 12.27 -8.23
C GLU A 25 -6.33 12.13 -7.94
N LYS A 26 -6.88 10.91 -8.07
CA LYS A 26 -8.30 10.66 -7.87
C LYS A 26 -8.71 10.79 -6.40
N LEU A 27 -7.92 10.26 -5.46
CA LEU A 27 -8.13 10.40 -4.02
C LEU A 27 -8.19 11.87 -3.60
N HIS A 28 -7.26 12.68 -4.12
CA HIS A 28 -7.24 14.10 -3.84
C HIS A 28 -8.44 14.83 -4.46
N ARG A 29 -8.65 14.69 -5.77
CA ARG A 29 -9.60 15.54 -6.52
C ARG A 29 -11.06 15.12 -6.40
N ARG A 30 -11.33 13.83 -6.22
CA ARG A 30 -12.71 13.29 -6.17
C ARG A 30 -13.17 12.95 -4.76
N PHE A 31 -12.23 12.58 -3.89
CA PHE A 31 -12.54 12.19 -2.52
C PHE A 31 -12.10 13.21 -1.48
N PHE A 32 -11.48 14.32 -1.91
CA PHE A 32 -11.06 15.45 -1.08
C PHE A 32 -10.09 15.05 0.04
N ILE A 33 -9.29 14.00 -0.18
CA ILE A 33 -8.23 13.63 0.75
C ILE A 33 -7.08 14.64 0.60
N PRO A 34 -6.58 15.26 1.68
CA PRO A 34 -5.44 16.16 1.63
C PRO A 34 -4.18 15.45 1.09
N LEU A 35 -3.44 16.08 0.17
CA LEU A 35 -2.19 15.52 -0.36
C LEU A 35 -1.16 15.24 0.74
N SER A 36 -1.14 16.02 1.82
CA SER A 36 -0.29 15.81 2.99
C SER A 36 -0.54 14.48 3.72
N ARG A 37 -1.62 13.77 3.37
CA ARG A 37 -1.99 12.46 3.91
C ARG A 37 -1.78 11.33 2.91
N ILE A 38 -1.38 11.60 1.68
CA ILE A 38 -1.21 10.59 0.62
C ILE A 38 0.27 10.47 0.30
N TYR A 39 0.80 9.25 0.39
CA TYR A 39 2.20 8.96 0.17
C TYR A 39 2.32 7.87 -0.89
N ALA A 40 3.05 8.15 -1.96
CA ALA A 40 3.54 7.10 -2.85
C ALA A 40 4.77 6.46 -2.19
N VAL A 41 4.76 5.14 -2.05
CA VAL A 41 5.82 4.38 -1.39
C VAL A 41 6.46 3.46 -2.42
N PHE A 42 7.71 3.75 -2.76
CA PHE A 42 8.53 2.90 -3.61
C PHE A 42 9.21 1.84 -2.77
N ILE A 43 9.06 0.59 -3.17
CA ILE A 43 9.65 -0.57 -2.53
C ILE A 43 10.62 -1.19 -3.54
N SER A 44 11.89 -1.21 -3.20
CA SER A 44 12.97 -1.79 -3.99
C SER A 44 14.11 -2.20 -3.06
N ASN A 45 15.22 -2.65 -3.60
CA ASN A 45 16.43 -3.04 -2.89
C ASN A 45 17.65 -2.30 -3.45
N GLU A 46 18.84 -2.57 -2.91
CA GLU A 46 20.09 -1.92 -3.34
C GLU A 46 20.47 -2.26 -4.79
N ASP A 47 20.12 -3.46 -5.25
CA ASP A 47 20.40 -3.93 -6.61
C ASP A 47 19.53 -3.24 -7.67
N LYS A 48 18.39 -2.66 -7.27
CA LYS A 48 17.47 -1.85 -8.10
C LYS A 48 17.09 -2.51 -9.43
N GLN A 49 17.04 -3.84 -9.47
CA GLN A 49 16.67 -4.58 -10.68
C GLN A 49 15.18 -4.44 -10.97
N ASP A 50 14.35 -4.30 -9.93
CA ASP A 50 12.93 -4.04 -10.00
C ASP A 50 12.46 -3.16 -8.83
N TYR A 51 11.20 -2.74 -8.91
CA TYR A 51 10.53 -2.05 -7.81
C TYR A 51 9.02 -2.28 -7.90
N HIS A 52 8.34 -2.08 -6.76
CA HIS A 52 6.89 -1.98 -6.68
C HIS A 52 6.50 -0.65 -6.06
N VAL A 53 5.35 -0.09 -6.44
CA VAL A 53 4.82 1.15 -5.86
C VAL A 53 3.44 0.90 -5.30
N ILE A 54 3.25 1.33 -4.05
CA ILE A 54 1.96 1.31 -3.36
C ILE A 54 1.61 2.72 -2.88
N ALA A 55 0.34 2.96 -2.56
CA ALA A 55 -0.07 4.22 -1.91
C ALA A 55 -0.42 3.98 -0.45
N LEU A 56 0.19 4.76 0.44
CA LEU A 56 -0.19 4.86 1.85
C LEU A 56 -1.06 6.10 2.04
N VAL A 57 -2.23 5.92 2.63
CA VAL A 57 -3.09 7.02 3.07
C VAL A 57 -3.12 7.06 4.59
N LYS A 58 -2.64 8.17 5.14
CA LYS A 58 -2.68 8.44 6.58
C LYS A 58 -4.12 8.69 7.02
N GLY A 59 -4.57 7.95 8.04
CA GLY A 59 -5.86 8.15 8.68
C GLY A 59 -5.99 9.54 9.31
N GLU A 60 -7.22 9.96 9.58
CA GLU A 60 -7.45 11.07 10.52
C GLU A 60 -7.10 10.63 11.94
N GLU A 61 -7.10 11.57 12.87
CA GLU A 61 -6.91 11.24 14.28
C GLU A 61 -7.91 10.16 14.73
N GLY A 62 -7.40 9.07 15.30
CA GLY A 62 -8.19 7.90 15.70
C GLY A 62 -8.60 6.95 14.57
N GLN A 63 -8.26 7.23 13.30
CA GLN A 63 -8.52 6.34 12.17
C GLN A 63 -7.25 5.59 11.75
N PRO A 64 -7.37 4.33 11.29
CA PRO A 64 -6.21 3.57 10.83
C PRO A 64 -5.64 4.14 9.54
N ASN A 65 -4.33 3.93 9.35
CA ASN A 65 -3.70 4.11 8.05
C ASN A 65 -4.10 2.95 7.13
N VAL A 66 -4.15 3.23 5.83
CA VAL A 66 -4.52 2.21 4.84
C VAL A 66 -3.56 2.20 3.65
N ILE A 67 -3.36 1.03 3.08
CA ILE A 67 -2.56 0.77 1.89
C ILE A 67 -3.48 0.50 0.71
N PHE A 68 -3.20 1.15 -0.41
CA PHE A 68 -3.76 0.81 -1.70
C PHE A 68 -2.65 0.14 -2.52
N ASP A 69 -2.86 -1.12 -2.84
CA ASP A 69 -2.01 -1.92 -3.70
C ASP A 69 -2.88 -2.64 -4.72
N PHE A 70 -2.70 -2.32 -6.00
CA PHE A 70 -3.48 -2.91 -7.08
C PHE A 70 -3.14 -4.37 -7.31
N ASP A 71 -1.93 -4.79 -6.99
CA ASP A 71 -1.39 -6.10 -7.34
C ASP A 71 -1.51 -7.12 -6.19
N SER A 72 -1.90 -6.67 -4.99
CA SER A 72 -2.18 -7.54 -3.84
C SER A 72 -3.51 -8.29 -3.96
N THR A 73 -3.59 -9.51 -3.40
CA THR A 73 -4.85 -10.24 -3.18
C THR A 73 -5.56 -9.85 -1.88
N LEU A 74 -4.94 -9.01 -1.05
CA LEU A 74 -5.54 -8.45 0.17
C LEU A 74 -6.69 -7.48 -0.16
N PRO A 75 -7.52 -7.11 0.83
CA PRO A 75 -8.55 -6.09 0.67
C PRO A 75 -7.99 -4.79 0.06
N PHE A 76 -8.84 -4.08 -0.68
CA PHE A 76 -8.47 -2.81 -1.31
C PHE A 76 -9.44 -1.71 -0.87
N PRO A 77 -9.00 -0.69 -0.12
CA PRO A 77 -7.69 -0.61 0.53
C PRO A 77 -7.56 -1.65 1.66
N CYS A 78 -6.31 -1.95 2.03
CA CYS A 78 -5.95 -2.81 3.14
C CYS A 78 -5.59 -1.96 4.36
N GLU A 79 -5.91 -2.42 5.57
CA GLU A 79 -5.39 -1.79 6.79
C GLU A 79 -3.86 -1.95 6.85
N PHE A 80 -3.16 -0.92 7.31
CA PHE A 80 -1.69 -0.86 7.27
C PHE A 80 -1.00 -2.06 7.93
N ASN A 81 -1.32 -2.36 9.19
CA ASN A 81 -0.66 -3.46 9.90
C ASN A 81 -0.96 -4.80 9.24
N ALA A 82 -2.22 -5.01 8.82
CA ALA A 82 -2.60 -6.20 8.07
C ALA A 82 -1.79 -6.34 6.77
N TYR A 83 -1.58 -5.25 6.01
CA TYR A 83 -0.78 -5.26 4.80
C TYR A 83 0.70 -5.58 5.08
N ILE A 84 1.31 -4.93 6.09
CA ILE A 84 2.70 -5.19 6.45
C ILE A 84 2.92 -6.65 6.84
N ILE A 85 2.04 -7.21 7.67
CA ILE A 85 2.17 -8.60 8.16
C ILE A 85 1.97 -9.62 7.03
N ASN A 86 0.98 -9.40 6.16
CA ASN A 86 0.55 -10.42 5.20
C ASN A 86 1.19 -10.27 3.80
N ALA A 87 1.71 -9.09 3.44
CA ALA A 87 2.32 -8.84 2.13
C ALA A 87 3.84 -8.59 2.21
N ILE A 88 4.29 -7.71 3.13
CA ILE A 88 5.70 -7.29 3.18
C ILE A 88 6.56 -8.25 4.00
N TYR A 89 6.06 -8.76 5.13
CA TYR A 89 6.86 -9.57 6.06
C TYR A 89 7.08 -10.99 5.51
N PRO A 90 8.29 -11.35 5.03
CA PRO A 90 8.55 -12.70 4.54
C PRO A 90 8.73 -13.63 5.75
N LYS A 91 8.23 -14.86 5.66
CA LYS A 91 8.34 -15.93 6.67
C LYS A 91 9.77 -16.18 7.21
N HIS A 92 10.80 -15.64 6.57
CA HIS A 92 12.20 -15.70 7.03
C HIS A 92 12.45 -14.99 8.37
N PHE A 93 11.74 -13.91 8.71
CA PHE A 93 11.90 -13.26 10.01
C PHE A 93 11.16 -13.97 11.16
N ALA A 94 10.11 -14.74 10.86
CA ALA A 94 9.44 -15.57 11.86
C ALA A 94 10.38 -16.64 12.45
N ARG A 95 11.32 -17.15 11.64
CA ARG A 95 12.36 -18.09 12.10
C ARG A 95 13.37 -17.46 13.07
N ILE A 96 13.75 -16.20 12.85
CA ILE A 96 14.71 -15.48 13.69
C ILE A 96 14.12 -15.19 15.08
N ILE A 97 12.84 -14.86 15.16
CA ILE A 97 12.14 -14.62 16.44
C ILE A 97 11.95 -15.93 17.22
N GLN A 98 11.67 -17.05 16.54
CA GLN A 98 11.56 -18.37 17.19
C GLN A 98 12.89 -18.89 17.72
N GLN A 99 14.02 -18.52 17.09
CA GLN A 99 15.37 -18.91 17.55
C GLN A 99 15.94 -18.03 18.67
N GLN A 100 15.27 -16.92 19.02
CA GLN A 100 15.67 -16.00 20.09
C GLN A 100 14.84 -16.20 21.38
N GLN A 101 14.01 -17.25 21.45
CA GLN A 101 13.23 -17.65 22.62
C GLN A 101 13.63 -19.02 23.20
N GLU A 102 14.75 -19.60 22.76
CA GLU A 102 15.41 -20.76 23.38
C GLU A 102 16.63 -20.35 24.21
#